data_AF-A0A7R6XQI6-F1
#
_entry.id   AF-A0A7R6XQI6-F1
#
_cell.length_a   1.000
_cell.length_b   1.000
_cell.length_c   1.000
_cell.angle_alpha   90.00
_cell.angle_beta   90.00
_cell.angle_gamma   90.00
#
_symmetry.space_group_name_H-M   'P 1'
#
loop_
_entity.id
_entity.type
_entity.pdbx_description
1 polymer ?
#
loop_
_entity_poly.entity_id
_entity_poly.type
_entity_poly.pdbx_seq_one_letter_code
_entity_poly.pdbx_strand_id
1 'polypeptide(L)'
;MAVSDHDAVLFPGSFTLKTAAEDFSVVPPFEIRAGAEQRVPFLFNSPHSGRYYPERFLAMARLDSNAIRRSEDCYVDELFGGAVALGAPLLAANFPRAYLDVNREPWELDPRMFAEPVPSFCNIRSARVAGGLGTVPKLVGEGLDIYSGRLPLAEAVARIEAVYKPYHETLKRLLTRTHARFGYAVLIDCHSMPASIRVGDNGVRPDFIVGDRFGISATAALSETAIGLLTGMGYTVAHNKPYAGGFITEHYGRPARHLHALQIEVNRGLYMNERTFQKSAGFDALADDLTRFSADLMAMPDHHFVDLPLAAE
;
A
#
# COMPACT_ATOMS: atom_id res chain seq x y z
N MET A 1 6.77 -39.27 -57.17
CA MET A 1 7.15 -37.87 -57.44
C MET A 1 6.93 -37.11 -56.15
N ALA A 2 8.02 -36.86 -55.43
CA ALA A 2 8.02 -36.17 -54.15
C ALA A 2 7.87 -34.66 -54.41
N VAL A 3 6.97 -34.03 -53.67
CA VAL A 3 6.79 -32.58 -53.64
C VAL A 3 7.75 -32.02 -52.58
N SER A 4 8.51 -31.03 -53.01
CA SER A 4 9.66 -30.41 -52.37
C SER A 4 9.35 -29.66 -51.08
N ASP A 5 10.31 -29.73 -50.17
CA ASP A 5 10.51 -28.87 -49.00
C ASP A 5 10.36 -27.38 -49.35
N HIS A 6 9.57 -26.67 -48.53
CA HIS A 6 9.67 -25.23 -48.38
C HIS A 6 10.42 -24.95 -47.08
N ASP A 7 11.63 -24.41 -47.24
CA ASP A 7 12.52 -23.93 -46.20
C ASP A 7 11.79 -23.02 -45.19
N ALA A 8 11.69 -23.50 -43.95
CA ALA A 8 11.41 -22.65 -42.80
C ALA A 8 12.68 -21.83 -42.51
N VAL A 9 12.65 -20.55 -42.86
CA VAL A 9 13.66 -19.57 -42.42
C VAL A 9 13.53 -19.40 -40.91
N LEU A 10 14.38 -20.11 -40.16
CA LEU A 10 14.55 -19.91 -38.73
C LEU A 10 15.31 -18.59 -38.50
N PHE A 11 14.60 -17.58 -38.00
CA PHE A 11 15.25 -16.39 -37.45
C PHE A 11 15.80 -16.72 -36.05
N PRO A 12 17.11 -16.59 -35.80
CA PRO A 12 17.66 -16.76 -34.47
C PRO A 12 17.39 -15.49 -33.65
N GLY A 13 16.59 -15.63 -32.59
CA GLY A 13 16.36 -14.57 -31.61
C GLY A 13 14.89 -14.19 -31.39
N SER A 14 14.04 -15.18 -31.07
CA SER A 14 12.81 -14.87 -30.33
C SER A 14 13.22 -14.51 -28.90
N PHE A 15 13.49 -13.22 -28.66
CA PHE A 15 13.37 -12.70 -27.31
C PHE A 15 11.88 -12.73 -26.99
N THR A 16 11.42 -13.70 -26.21
CA THR A 16 10.14 -13.59 -25.53
C THR A 16 10.18 -12.27 -24.77
N LEU A 17 9.40 -11.27 -25.22
CA LEU A 17 9.37 -9.97 -24.57
C LEU A 17 8.85 -10.19 -23.15
N LYS A 18 9.75 -10.12 -22.17
CA LYS A 18 9.37 -10.25 -20.76
C LYS A 18 8.27 -9.22 -20.45
N THR A 19 7.09 -9.70 -20.03
CA THR A 19 5.94 -8.84 -19.72
C THR A 19 5.88 -8.50 -18.23
N ALA A 20 5.11 -7.47 -17.86
CA ALA A 20 4.85 -7.16 -16.44
C ALA A 20 4.21 -8.33 -15.65
N ALA A 21 3.58 -9.28 -16.33
CA ALA A 21 3.06 -10.50 -15.70
C ALA A 21 4.19 -11.50 -15.38
N GLU A 22 5.22 -11.58 -16.23
CA GLU A 22 6.36 -12.48 -16.04
C GLU A 22 7.33 -11.98 -14.96
N ASP A 23 7.31 -10.68 -14.66
CA ASP A 23 8.07 -10.07 -13.57
C ASP A 23 7.83 -10.74 -12.21
N PHE A 24 6.66 -11.36 -12.00
CA PHE A 24 6.25 -12.01 -10.75
C PHE A 24 6.01 -13.52 -10.91
N SER A 25 6.70 -14.14 -11.87
CA SER A 25 6.63 -15.59 -12.13
C SER A 25 7.27 -16.45 -11.02
N VAL A 26 8.24 -15.90 -10.28
CA VAL A 26 8.95 -16.60 -9.19
C VAL A 26 8.38 -16.21 -7.82
N VAL A 27 8.11 -14.91 -7.62
CA VAL A 27 7.51 -14.36 -6.39
C VAL A 27 6.19 -13.73 -6.78
N PRO A 28 5.05 -14.15 -6.21
CA PRO A 28 3.77 -13.54 -6.54
C PRO A 28 3.79 -12.04 -6.21
N PRO A 29 3.06 -11.19 -6.93
CA PRO A 29 3.13 -9.74 -6.74
C PRO A 29 2.68 -9.30 -5.34
N PHE A 30 1.83 -10.08 -4.69
CA PHE A 30 1.37 -9.86 -3.33
C PHE A 30 0.97 -11.18 -2.70
N GLU A 31 0.80 -11.17 -1.40
CA GLU A 31 0.37 -12.34 -0.63
C GLU A 31 -0.67 -11.98 0.41
N ILE A 32 -1.46 -12.98 0.79
CA ILE A 32 -2.40 -12.89 1.92
C ILE A 32 -1.82 -13.75 3.03
N ARG A 33 -1.45 -13.12 4.14
CA ARG A 33 -1.09 -13.81 5.39
C ARG A 33 -2.35 -13.91 6.24
N ALA A 34 -2.79 -15.12 6.55
CA ALA A 34 -4.00 -15.35 7.35
C ALA A 34 -3.88 -16.66 8.14
N GLY A 35 -4.53 -16.71 9.31
CA GLY A 35 -4.76 -17.97 10.01
C GLY A 35 -5.82 -18.83 9.30
N ALA A 36 -6.06 -20.04 9.82
CA ALA A 36 -7.08 -20.95 9.28
C ALA A 36 -8.49 -20.33 9.25
N GLU A 37 -8.80 -19.51 10.25
CA GLU A 37 -10.06 -18.77 10.33
C GLU A 37 -9.81 -17.31 10.73
N GLN A 38 -10.51 -16.40 10.04
CA GLN A 38 -10.63 -15.02 10.48
C GLN A 38 -11.57 -14.94 11.69
N ARG A 39 -11.12 -14.29 12.77
CA ARG A 39 -11.88 -14.24 14.04
C ARG A 39 -12.37 -12.85 14.43
N VAL A 40 -11.92 -11.83 13.71
CA VAL A 40 -12.22 -10.42 13.98
C VAL A 40 -12.67 -9.69 12.70
N PRO A 41 -13.49 -8.63 12.81
CA PRO A 41 -13.95 -7.81 11.68
C PRO A 41 -12.88 -6.88 11.10
N PHE A 42 -11.60 -7.23 11.26
CA PHE A 42 -10.47 -6.41 10.84
C PHE A 42 -9.70 -7.08 9.68
N LEU A 43 -9.13 -6.24 8.82
CA LEU A 43 -8.20 -6.59 7.74
C LEU A 43 -7.06 -5.58 7.77
N PHE A 44 -5.84 -6.06 7.62
CA PHE A 44 -4.65 -5.22 7.51
C PHE A 44 -4.15 -5.24 6.06
N ASN A 45 -3.59 -4.12 5.62
CA ASN A 45 -3.07 -3.95 4.28
C ASN A 45 -1.72 -3.22 4.35
N SER A 46 -0.66 -3.82 3.79
CA SER A 46 0.66 -3.20 3.66
C SER A 46 1.02 -3.05 2.18
N PRO A 47 0.63 -1.93 1.54
CA PRO A 47 0.75 -1.78 0.10
C PRO A 47 2.17 -1.40 -0.37
N HIS A 48 3.03 -0.90 0.54
CA HIS A 48 4.31 -0.27 0.19
C HIS A 48 5.55 -0.93 0.79
N SER A 49 5.39 -2.08 1.47
CA SER A 49 6.49 -2.84 2.10
C SER A 49 7.23 -3.79 1.16
N GLY A 50 6.75 -3.90 -0.09
CA GLY A 50 7.32 -4.77 -1.10
C GLY A 50 8.74 -4.37 -1.49
N ARG A 51 9.59 -5.39 -1.58
CA ARG A 51 11.04 -5.28 -1.76
C ARG A 51 11.59 -6.24 -2.81
N TYR A 52 10.72 -6.86 -3.60
CA TYR A 52 11.08 -7.66 -4.76
C TYR A 52 11.11 -6.78 -6.01
N TYR A 53 12.31 -6.48 -6.50
CA TYR A 53 12.55 -5.66 -7.68
C TYR A 53 12.80 -6.55 -8.90
N PRO A 54 11.86 -6.65 -9.86
CA PRO A 54 12.06 -7.46 -11.06
C PRO A 54 13.27 -6.96 -11.86
N GLU A 55 14.07 -7.88 -12.42
CA GLU A 55 15.26 -7.53 -13.21
C GLU A 55 14.92 -6.56 -14.35
N ARG A 56 13.79 -6.79 -15.02
CA ARG A 56 13.30 -5.95 -16.11
C ARG A 56 13.02 -4.52 -15.63
N PHE A 57 12.43 -4.37 -14.45
CA PHE A 57 12.20 -3.07 -13.83
C PHE A 57 13.51 -2.34 -13.51
N LEU A 58 14.47 -3.04 -12.90
CA LEU A 58 15.78 -2.47 -12.60
C LEU A 58 16.53 -2.06 -13.88
N ALA A 59 16.42 -2.83 -14.96
CA ALA A 59 17.02 -2.48 -16.25
C ALA A 59 16.41 -1.22 -16.89
N MET A 60 15.18 -0.86 -16.55
CA MET A 60 14.54 0.40 -16.97
C MET A 60 14.89 1.59 -16.06
N ALA A 61 15.30 1.32 -14.81
CA ALA A 61 15.61 2.35 -13.84
C ALA A 61 17.04 2.92 -14.05
N ARG A 62 17.21 4.22 -13.78
CA ARG A 62 18.53 4.90 -13.73
C ARG A 62 19.10 5.00 -12.32
N LEU A 63 18.34 4.56 -11.32
CA LEU A 63 18.71 4.63 -9.91
C LEU A 63 19.48 3.37 -9.52
N ASP A 64 20.47 3.52 -8.64
CA ASP A 64 21.15 2.37 -8.05
C ASP A 64 20.22 1.59 -7.09
N SER A 65 20.72 0.45 -6.63
CA SER A 65 19.99 -0.48 -5.77
C SER A 65 19.61 0.10 -4.40
N ASN A 66 20.21 1.21 -3.96
CA ASN A 66 19.86 1.87 -2.71
C ASN A 66 18.88 3.02 -2.96
N ALA A 67 19.09 3.83 -4.00
CA ALA A 67 18.28 4.99 -4.30
C ALA A 67 16.84 4.61 -4.69
N ILE A 68 16.65 3.52 -5.43
CA ILE A 68 15.32 3.04 -5.82
C ILE A 68 14.45 2.60 -4.62
N ARG A 69 15.10 2.26 -3.51
CA ARG A 69 14.48 1.76 -2.27
C ARG A 69 13.96 2.86 -1.35
N ARG A 70 14.32 4.12 -1.60
CA ARG A 70 13.99 5.27 -0.72
C ARG A 70 12.49 5.49 -0.52
N SER A 71 11.67 4.97 -1.43
CA SER A 71 10.22 5.04 -1.32
C SER A 71 9.60 3.87 -0.53
N GLU A 72 10.33 2.78 -0.28
CA GLU A 72 9.84 1.61 0.45
C GLU A 72 9.34 1.99 1.85
N ASP A 73 8.22 1.41 2.24
CA ASP A 73 7.79 1.36 3.63
C ASP A 73 8.39 0.10 4.26
N CYS A 74 9.72 0.10 4.38
CA CYS A 74 10.48 -1.09 4.78
C CYS A 74 9.88 -1.76 6.01
N TYR A 75 9.73 -3.07 5.97
CA TYR A 75 9.34 -3.91 7.10
C TYR A 75 7.96 -3.62 7.71
N VAL A 76 7.12 -2.77 7.10
CA VAL A 76 5.77 -2.50 7.62
C VAL A 76 4.90 -3.76 7.60
N ASP A 77 5.09 -4.65 6.64
CA ASP A 77 4.44 -5.98 6.62
C ASP A 77 4.83 -6.85 7.83
N GLU A 78 6.03 -6.66 8.36
CA GLU A 78 6.54 -7.38 9.52
C GLU A 78 6.08 -6.71 10.83
N LEU A 79 6.11 -5.37 10.91
CA LEU A 79 5.64 -4.59 12.06
C LEU A 79 4.17 -4.89 12.41
N PHE A 80 3.32 -5.01 11.40
CA PHE A 80 1.90 -5.34 11.58
C PHE A 80 1.60 -6.83 11.46
N GLY A 81 2.63 -7.69 11.32
CA GLY A 81 2.46 -9.13 11.12
C GLY A 81 1.76 -9.84 12.29
N GLY A 82 1.88 -9.31 13.52
CA GLY A 82 1.22 -9.85 14.71
C GLY A 82 -0.32 -9.88 14.61
N ALA A 83 -0.93 -9.03 13.78
CA ALA A 83 -2.37 -9.02 13.54
C ALA A 83 -2.90 -10.37 13.00
N VAL A 84 -2.05 -11.12 12.26
CA VAL A 84 -2.40 -12.43 11.72
C VAL A 84 -2.64 -13.45 12.83
N ALA A 85 -1.78 -13.47 13.85
CA ALA A 85 -1.94 -14.36 15.00
C ALA A 85 -3.21 -14.02 15.81
N LEU A 86 -3.58 -12.74 15.85
CA LEU A 86 -4.81 -12.25 16.49
C LEU A 86 -6.08 -12.60 15.71
N GLY A 87 -5.96 -12.98 14.44
CA GLY A 87 -7.06 -13.50 13.62
C GLY A 87 -7.55 -12.54 12.54
N ALA A 88 -6.83 -11.46 12.26
CA ALA A 88 -7.07 -10.59 11.12
C ALA A 88 -6.16 -10.96 9.94
N PRO A 89 -6.68 -11.14 8.72
CA PRO A 89 -5.83 -11.27 7.54
C PRO A 89 -4.98 -10.01 7.30
N LEU A 90 -3.82 -10.20 6.68
CA LEU A 90 -2.92 -9.14 6.20
C LEU A 90 -2.65 -9.35 4.70
N LEU A 91 -3.02 -8.38 3.86
CA LEU A 91 -2.61 -8.31 2.46
C LEU A 91 -1.30 -7.50 2.37
N ALA A 92 -0.25 -8.07 1.78
CA ALA A 92 1.04 -7.38 1.64
C ALA A 92 1.53 -7.42 0.20
N ALA A 93 1.99 -6.28 -0.32
CA ALA A 93 2.64 -6.20 -1.62
C ALA A 93 4.07 -6.76 -1.53
N ASN A 94 4.49 -7.52 -2.55
CA ASN A 94 5.88 -7.93 -2.73
C ASN A 94 6.63 -7.00 -3.69
N PHE A 95 5.91 -6.33 -4.60
CA PHE A 95 6.48 -5.31 -5.50
C PHE A 95 6.71 -3.98 -4.78
N PRO A 96 7.77 -3.25 -5.13
CA PRO A 96 8.03 -1.93 -4.56
C PRO A 96 7.04 -0.92 -5.13
N ARG A 97 6.64 0.08 -4.32
CA ARG A 97 5.79 1.17 -4.81
C ARG A 97 6.41 1.95 -5.98
N ALA A 98 7.74 1.97 -6.08
CA ALA A 98 8.46 2.57 -7.22
C ALA A 98 8.16 1.86 -8.55
N TYR A 99 7.79 0.58 -8.51
CA TYR A 99 7.31 -0.17 -9.68
C TYR A 99 5.85 0.22 -9.99
N LEU A 100 5.00 0.21 -8.98
CA LEU A 100 3.57 0.49 -9.08
C LEU A 100 3.02 0.87 -7.70
N ASP A 101 2.34 2.00 -7.57
CA ASP A 101 1.76 2.46 -6.31
C ASP A 101 0.26 2.10 -6.26
N VAL A 102 -0.10 1.04 -5.53
CA VAL A 102 -1.50 0.63 -5.31
C VAL A 102 -2.26 1.52 -4.31
N ASN A 103 -1.60 2.50 -3.69
CA ASN A 103 -2.27 3.54 -2.91
C ASN A 103 -2.51 4.82 -3.74
N ARG A 104 -2.67 4.66 -5.05
CA ARG A 104 -3.08 5.68 -6.04
C ARG A 104 -4.28 5.20 -6.86
N GLU A 105 -4.96 6.11 -7.52
CA GLU A 105 -6.07 5.77 -8.43
C GLU A 105 -5.54 5.04 -9.67
N PRO A 106 -6.17 3.96 -10.20
CA PRO A 106 -5.58 3.06 -11.21
C PRO A 106 -4.96 3.76 -12.43
N TRP A 107 -5.61 4.81 -12.94
CA TRP A 107 -5.21 5.53 -14.16
C TRP A 107 -4.74 6.96 -13.88
N GLU A 108 -4.19 7.20 -12.69
CA GLU A 108 -3.55 8.46 -12.31
C GLU A 108 -2.10 8.50 -12.84
N LEU A 109 -1.97 8.90 -14.11
CA LEU A 109 -0.73 8.80 -14.89
C LEU A 109 -0.19 10.17 -15.30
N ASP A 110 1.13 10.36 -15.21
CA ASP A 110 1.80 11.54 -15.77
C ASP A 110 2.04 11.36 -17.27
N PRO A 111 1.38 12.13 -18.16
CA PRO A 111 1.54 11.98 -19.61
C PRO A 111 2.97 12.25 -20.09
N ARG A 112 3.79 12.98 -19.31
CA ARG A 112 5.19 13.27 -19.67
C ARG A 112 6.10 12.06 -19.53
N MET A 113 5.65 11.01 -18.82
CA MET A 113 6.39 9.77 -18.65
C MET A 113 6.29 8.83 -19.86
N PHE A 114 5.32 9.03 -20.75
CA PHE A 114 5.02 8.06 -21.80
C PHE A 114 5.35 8.58 -23.19
N ALA A 115 5.82 7.69 -24.07
CA ALA A 115 6.13 8.03 -25.46
C ALA A 115 4.83 8.32 -26.24
N GLU A 116 3.80 7.52 -25.99
CA GLU A 116 2.46 7.63 -26.53
C GLU A 116 1.57 8.54 -25.66
N PRO A 117 0.56 9.20 -26.23
CA PRO A 117 -0.43 9.94 -25.45
C PRO A 117 -1.22 8.98 -24.54
N VAL A 118 -1.43 9.39 -23.29
CA VAL A 118 -2.30 8.65 -22.37
C VAL A 118 -3.78 8.79 -22.77
N PRO A 119 -4.60 7.75 -22.56
CA PRO A 119 -6.03 7.80 -22.85
C PRO A 119 -6.75 8.94 -22.11
N SER A 120 -7.83 9.47 -22.69
CA SER A 120 -8.59 10.60 -22.15
C SER A 120 -9.24 10.35 -20.78
N PHE A 121 -9.45 9.08 -20.41
CA PHE A 121 -9.98 8.70 -19.10
C PHE A 121 -8.93 8.76 -17.99
N CYS A 122 -7.63 8.89 -18.31
CA CYS A 122 -6.58 8.95 -17.29
C CYS A 122 -6.68 10.26 -16.50
N ASN A 123 -6.54 10.16 -15.18
CA ASN A 123 -6.44 11.33 -14.32
C ASN A 123 -5.02 11.90 -14.40
N ILE A 124 -4.84 12.94 -15.21
CA ILE A 124 -3.53 13.58 -15.44
C ILE A 124 -3.31 14.87 -14.66
N ARG A 125 -4.31 15.34 -13.90
CA ARG A 125 -4.34 16.70 -13.32
C ARG A 125 -4.23 16.73 -11.80
N SER A 126 -4.03 15.59 -11.15
CA SER A 126 -3.93 15.54 -9.70
C SER A 126 -2.64 16.18 -9.19
N ALA A 127 -2.66 16.63 -7.93
CA ALA A 127 -1.45 17.11 -7.25
C ALA A 127 -0.35 16.02 -7.16
N ARG A 128 -0.74 14.74 -7.14
CA ARG A 128 0.19 13.61 -7.11
C ARG A 128 0.91 13.44 -8.45
N VAL A 129 0.18 13.53 -9.56
CA VAL A 129 0.77 13.55 -10.91
C VAL A 129 1.72 14.75 -11.06
N ALA A 130 1.29 15.93 -10.63
CA ALA A 130 2.15 17.12 -10.67
C ALA A 130 3.46 16.93 -9.89
N GLY A 131 3.41 16.23 -8.75
CA GLY A 131 4.55 15.85 -7.93
C GLY A 131 5.31 14.60 -8.39
N GLY A 132 4.96 13.97 -9.52
CA GLY A 132 5.64 12.77 -10.03
C GLY A 132 5.34 11.47 -9.28
N LEU A 133 4.25 11.43 -8.51
CA LEU A 133 3.86 10.34 -7.62
C LEU A 133 2.53 9.69 -8.03
N GLY A 134 2.27 9.57 -9.33
CA GLY A 134 1.12 8.83 -9.87
C GLY A 134 1.28 7.31 -9.72
N THR A 135 0.36 6.55 -10.29
CA THR A 135 0.25 5.08 -10.13
C THR A 135 1.44 4.32 -10.66
N VAL A 136 2.01 4.78 -11.77
CA VAL A 136 3.38 4.44 -12.16
C VAL A 136 4.23 5.65 -11.79
N PRO A 137 5.00 5.61 -10.68
CA PRO A 137 5.69 6.79 -10.21
C PRO A 137 6.80 7.21 -11.16
N LYS A 138 6.94 8.53 -11.35
CA LYS A 138 8.09 9.12 -12.03
C LYS A 138 9.29 9.23 -11.10
N LEU A 139 9.01 9.56 -9.85
CA LEU A 139 9.99 9.88 -8.82
C LEU A 139 9.90 8.88 -7.66
N VAL A 140 11.03 8.63 -7.01
CA VAL A 140 11.03 8.12 -5.61
C VAL A 140 10.84 9.27 -4.63
N GLY A 141 10.57 8.97 -3.35
CA GLY A 141 10.20 9.94 -2.31
C GLY A 141 11.15 11.12 -2.07
N GLU A 142 12.38 11.10 -2.60
CA GLU A 142 13.34 12.23 -2.56
C GLU A 142 13.38 13.06 -3.85
N GLY A 143 12.40 12.90 -4.75
CA GLY A 143 12.31 13.67 -5.99
C GLY A 143 13.28 13.23 -7.09
N LEU A 144 13.92 12.06 -6.95
CA LEU A 144 14.81 11.51 -7.95
C LEU A 144 14.03 10.76 -9.03
N ASP A 145 14.30 11.07 -10.30
CA ASP A 145 13.72 10.36 -11.45
C ASP A 145 14.11 8.88 -11.45
N ILE A 146 13.10 8.00 -11.51
CA ILE A 146 13.28 6.56 -11.62
C ILE A 146 13.82 6.19 -12.99
N TYR A 147 13.35 6.84 -14.06
CA TYR A 147 13.66 6.49 -15.44
C TYR A 147 14.55 7.56 -16.09
N SER A 148 15.41 7.16 -17.04
CA SER A 148 16.23 8.09 -17.83
C SER A 148 15.48 8.75 -18.98
N GLY A 149 14.31 8.21 -19.35
CA GLY A 149 13.50 8.67 -20.46
C GLY A 149 12.04 8.23 -20.32
N ARG A 150 11.30 8.39 -21.41
CA ARG A 150 9.89 8.00 -21.48
C ARG A 150 9.76 6.49 -21.63
N LEU A 151 8.74 5.92 -20.99
CA LEU A 151 8.34 4.54 -21.13
C LEU A 151 7.33 4.38 -22.27
N PRO A 152 7.25 3.21 -22.91
CA PRO A 152 6.07 2.84 -23.68
C PRO A 152 4.84 2.83 -22.77
N LEU A 153 3.71 3.39 -23.20
CA LEU A 153 2.45 3.37 -22.45
C LEU A 153 1.99 1.95 -22.13
N ALA A 154 2.28 1.00 -23.04
CA ALA A 154 2.01 -0.42 -22.86
C ALA A 154 2.63 -0.98 -21.56
N GLU A 155 3.75 -0.41 -21.10
CA GLU A 155 4.36 -0.78 -19.82
C GLU A 155 3.43 -0.49 -18.64
N ALA A 156 2.91 0.74 -18.55
CA ALA A 156 1.99 1.12 -17.48
C ALA A 156 0.70 0.30 -17.52
N VAL A 157 0.13 0.11 -18.71
CA VAL A 157 -1.07 -0.72 -18.91
C VAL A 157 -0.80 -2.14 -18.39
N ALA A 158 0.33 -2.76 -18.76
CA ALA A 158 0.65 -4.11 -18.34
C ALA A 158 0.80 -4.23 -16.81
N ARG A 159 1.45 -3.26 -16.14
CA ARG A 159 1.54 -3.26 -14.66
C ARG A 159 0.17 -3.11 -14.00
N ILE A 160 -0.68 -2.23 -14.54
CA ILE A 160 -2.01 -1.99 -14.00
C ILE A 160 -2.89 -3.24 -14.13
N GLU A 161 -2.90 -3.87 -15.30
CA GLU A 161 -3.71 -5.05 -15.55
C GLU A 161 -3.20 -6.29 -14.78
N ALA A 162 -1.88 -6.52 -14.74
CA ALA A 162 -1.32 -7.74 -14.15
C ALA A 162 -1.10 -7.67 -12.63
N VAL A 163 -0.96 -6.47 -12.06
CA VAL A 163 -0.58 -6.28 -10.65
C VAL A 163 -1.57 -5.42 -9.90
N TYR A 164 -1.85 -4.19 -10.37
CA TYR A 164 -2.73 -3.25 -9.67
C TYR A 164 -4.15 -3.83 -9.49
N LYS A 165 -4.79 -4.23 -10.59
CA LYS A 165 -6.17 -4.73 -10.54
C LYS A 165 -6.29 -5.99 -9.68
N PRO A 166 -5.45 -7.03 -9.84
CA PRO A 166 -5.52 -8.21 -8.98
C PRO A 166 -5.30 -7.90 -7.49
N TYR A 167 -4.46 -6.92 -7.16
CA TYR A 167 -4.27 -6.46 -5.78
C TYR A 167 -5.57 -5.87 -5.22
N HIS A 168 -6.17 -4.91 -5.93
CA HIS A 168 -7.40 -4.25 -5.50
C HIS A 168 -8.64 -5.15 -5.51
N GLU A 169 -8.72 -6.09 -6.45
CA GLU A 169 -9.75 -7.13 -6.45
C GLU A 169 -9.63 -8.05 -5.25
N THR A 170 -8.39 -8.39 -4.87
CA THR A 170 -8.11 -9.19 -3.67
C THR A 170 -8.48 -8.43 -2.40
N LEU A 171 -8.06 -7.18 -2.27
CA LEU A 171 -8.42 -6.31 -1.14
C LEU A 171 -9.95 -6.16 -1.02
N LYS A 172 -10.64 -5.88 -2.13
CA LYS A 172 -12.11 -5.78 -2.18
C LYS A 172 -12.78 -7.08 -1.75
N ARG A 173 -12.29 -8.23 -2.22
CA ARG A 173 -12.82 -9.56 -1.87
C ARG A 173 -12.65 -9.85 -0.38
N LEU A 174 -11.50 -9.52 0.21
CA LEU A 174 -11.26 -9.67 1.65
C LEU A 174 -12.23 -8.79 2.45
N LEU A 175 -12.35 -7.51 2.11
CA LEU A 175 -13.28 -6.59 2.79
C LEU A 175 -14.73 -7.05 2.69
N THR A 176 -15.16 -7.50 1.51
CA THR A 176 -16.54 -7.97 1.30
C THR A 176 -16.81 -9.24 2.12
N ARG A 177 -15.84 -10.16 2.20
CA ARG A 177 -15.95 -11.37 3.03
C ARG A 177 -15.99 -11.05 4.53
N THR A 178 -15.12 -10.15 5.00
CA THR A 178 -15.14 -9.66 6.39
C THR A 178 -16.49 -9.05 6.73
N HIS A 179 -16.95 -8.10 5.90
CA HIS A 179 -18.23 -7.42 6.10
C HIS A 179 -19.41 -8.41 6.12
N ALA A 180 -19.45 -9.36 5.17
CA ALA A 180 -20.50 -10.37 5.13
C ALA A 180 -20.51 -11.30 6.36
N ARG A 181 -19.34 -11.57 6.95
CA ARG A 181 -19.21 -12.45 8.11
C ARG A 181 -19.56 -11.77 9.43
N PHE A 182 -19.20 -10.50 9.60
CA PHE A 182 -19.29 -9.81 10.89
C PHE A 182 -20.28 -8.63 10.92
N GLY A 183 -20.90 -8.29 9.78
CA GLY A 183 -21.82 -7.15 9.67
C GLY A 183 -21.13 -5.81 9.39
N TYR A 184 -19.81 -5.73 9.62
CA TYR A 184 -18.96 -4.59 9.30
C TYR A 184 -17.54 -5.05 8.98
N ALA A 185 -16.72 -4.16 8.41
CA ALA A 185 -15.29 -4.42 8.22
C ALA A 185 -14.46 -3.17 8.49
N VAL A 186 -13.32 -3.36 9.16
CA VAL A 186 -12.31 -2.33 9.42
C VAL A 186 -11.03 -2.65 8.68
N LEU A 187 -10.60 -1.75 7.80
CA LEU A 187 -9.32 -1.80 7.10
C LEU A 187 -8.29 -0.94 7.83
N ILE A 188 -7.19 -1.54 8.27
CA ILE A 188 -6.01 -0.81 8.73
C ILE A 188 -4.99 -0.77 7.58
N ASP A 189 -4.86 0.38 6.94
CA ASP A 189 -3.91 0.63 5.86
C ASP A 189 -2.56 1.08 6.47
N CYS A 190 -1.58 0.18 6.42
CA CYS A 190 -0.35 0.24 7.19
C CYS A 190 0.79 0.82 6.34
N HIS A 191 1.39 1.91 6.81
CA HIS A 191 2.44 2.66 6.11
C HIS A 191 3.56 3.06 7.06
N SER A 192 4.65 3.57 6.49
CA SER A 192 5.65 4.30 7.25
C SER A 192 6.11 5.57 6.55
N MET A 193 6.46 6.56 7.36
CA MET A 193 6.86 7.88 6.90
C MET A 193 8.32 8.19 7.26
N PRO A 194 8.96 9.11 6.52
CA PRO A 194 10.32 9.54 6.83
C PRO A 194 10.46 10.15 8.23
N ALA A 195 11.60 9.91 8.91
CA ALA A 195 11.85 10.48 10.24
C ALA A 195 12.06 12.01 10.23
N SER A 196 12.16 12.60 9.04
CA SER A 196 12.26 14.04 8.80
C SER A 196 10.92 14.77 8.90
N ILE A 197 9.78 14.07 8.93
CA ILE A 197 8.46 14.68 9.00
C ILE A 197 8.27 15.45 10.31
N ARG A 198 7.71 16.66 10.20
CA ARG A 198 7.37 17.58 11.29
C ARG A 198 5.95 18.06 11.11
N VAL A 199 5.24 18.26 12.22
CA VAL A 199 3.85 18.72 12.24
C VAL A 199 3.71 19.91 13.18
N GLY A 200 2.87 20.86 12.77
CA GLY A 200 2.57 22.09 13.51
C GLY A 200 3.70 23.11 13.51
N ASP A 201 3.40 24.31 13.99
CA ASP A 201 4.35 25.44 13.97
C ASP A 201 5.56 25.21 14.87
N ASN A 202 5.39 24.41 15.94
CA ASN A 202 6.46 24.03 16.86
C ASN A 202 7.34 22.89 16.31
N GLY A 203 7.01 22.32 15.14
CA GLY A 203 7.82 21.30 14.48
C GLY A 203 7.91 19.99 15.28
N VAL A 204 6.80 19.51 15.83
CA VAL A 204 6.76 18.23 16.56
C VAL A 204 7.04 17.08 15.60
N ARG A 205 7.84 16.11 16.04
CA ARG A 205 8.07 14.84 15.33
C ARG A 205 7.06 13.81 15.82
N PRO A 206 5.97 13.53 15.09
CA PRO A 206 5.11 12.43 15.46
C PRO A 206 5.83 11.09 15.30
N ASP A 207 5.59 10.20 16.25
CA ASP A 207 5.93 8.77 16.17
C ASP A 207 4.93 8.05 15.26
N PHE A 208 3.66 8.46 15.35
CA PHE A 208 2.57 7.95 14.53
C PHE A 208 1.71 9.06 13.93
N ILE A 209 1.16 8.81 12.73
CA ILE A 209 0.08 9.61 12.18
C ILE A 209 -1.11 8.71 11.88
N VAL A 210 -2.25 9.05 12.46
CA VAL A 210 -3.53 8.40 12.20
C VAL A 210 -4.30 9.22 11.17
N GLY A 211 -4.70 8.60 10.06
CA GLY A 211 -5.43 9.24 8.97
C GLY A 211 -6.77 8.59 8.71
N ASP A 212 -7.86 9.34 8.87
CA ASP A 212 -9.25 8.88 8.64
C ASP A 212 -9.97 9.70 7.56
N ARG A 213 -9.20 10.40 6.72
CA ARG A 213 -9.67 11.33 5.69
C ARG A 213 -10.57 12.41 6.28
N PHE A 214 -10.18 12.97 7.43
CA PHE A 214 -10.96 13.97 8.18
C PHE A 214 -12.38 13.47 8.51
N GLY A 215 -12.47 12.22 8.97
CA GLY A 215 -13.72 11.56 9.35
C GLY A 215 -14.55 10.98 8.20
N ILE A 216 -14.07 11.06 6.95
CA ILE A 216 -14.80 10.55 5.78
C ILE A 216 -14.71 9.02 5.68
N SER A 217 -13.57 8.44 6.10
CA SER A 217 -13.27 7.02 5.82
C SER A 217 -13.50 6.07 7.00
N ALA A 218 -13.66 6.59 8.22
CA ALA A 218 -13.88 5.81 9.44
C ALA A 218 -14.82 6.56 10.43
N THR A 219 -15.33 5.87 11.45
CA THR A 219 -16.01 6.55 12.56
C THR A 219 -15.00 7.30 13.42
N ALA A 220 -15.43 8.38 14.08
CA ALA A 220 -14.59 9.12 15.03
C ALA A 220 -14.10 8.23 16.18
N ALA A 221 -14.97 7.35 16.69
CA ALA A 221 -14.62 6.40 17.74
C ALA A 221 -13.42 5.52 17.37
N LEU A 222 -13.30 5.09 16.10
CA LEU A 222 -12.16 4.29 15.64
C LEU A 222 -10.85 5.08 15.65
N SER A 223 -10.85 6.30 15.10
CA SER A 223 -9.64 7.13 15.04
C SER A 223 -9.24 7.65 16.42
N GLU A 224 -10.18 8.06 17.25
CA GLU A 224 -9.95 8.48 18.64
C GLU A 224 -9.40 7.35 19.50
N THR A 225 -9.95 6.13 19.38
CA THR A 225 -9.43 4.95 20.10
C THR A 225 -8.00 4.63 19.65
N ALA A 226 -7.74 4.62 18.34
CA ALA A 226 -6.39 4.37 17.82
C ALA A 226 -5.37 5.38 18.35
N ILE A 227 -5.72 6.68 18.33
CA ILE A 227 -4.87 7.75 18.87
C ILE A 227 -4.66 7.57 20.38
N GLY A 228 -5.72 7.27 21.12
CA GLY A 228 -5.67 7.08 22.57
C GLY A 228 -4.79 5.90 22.99
N LEU A 229 -4.89 4.76 22.31
CA LEU A 229 -4.06 3.58 22.56
C LEU A 229 -2.57 3.88 22.34
N LEU A 230 -2.21 4.45 21.19
CA LEU A 230 -0.82 4.80 20.88
C LEU A 230 -0.26 5.85 21.84
N THR A 231 -1.05 6.88 22.17
CA THR A 231 -0.65 7.90 23.15
C THR A 231 -0.48 7.29 24.55
N GLY A 232 -1.36 6.37 24.94
CA GLY A 232 -1.29 5.64 26.21
C GLY A 232 -0.05 4.74 26.33
N MET A 233 0.48 4.26 25.20
CA MET A 233 1.77 3.55 25.13
C MET A 233 2.98 4.49 25.19
N GLY A 234 2.77 5.81 25.23
CA GLY A 234 3.82 6.82 25.33
C GLY A 234 4.27 7.43 24.00
N TYR A 235 3.60 7.13 22.90
CA TYR A 235 3.94 7.67 21.58
C TYR A 235 3.36 9.06 21.34
N THR A 236 4.08 9.86 20.55
CA THR A 236 3.56 11.12 20.01
C THR A 236 2.73 10.85 18.77
N VAL A 237 1.43 11.15 18.82
CA VAL A 237 0.50 10.88 17.71
C VAL A 237 -0.03 12.17 17.10
N ALA A 238 0.04 12.29 15.77
CA ALA A 238 -0.67 13.33 15.03
C ALA A 238 -1.89 12.75 14.30
N HIS A 239 -2.87 13.61 14.00
CA HIS A 239 -4.10 13.23 13.30
C HIS A 239 -4.20 13.97 11.97
N ASN A 240 -4.37 13.22 10.89
CA ASN A 240 -4.61 13.66 9.51
C ASN A 240 -3.54 14.60 8.87
N LYS A 241 -2.43 14.91 9.54
CA LYS A 241 -1.42 15.86 9.02
C LYS A 241 0.00 15.31 9.15
N PRO A 242 0.82 15.35 8.07
CA PRO A 242 0.44 15.71 6.69
C PRO A 242 -0.32 14.60 5.95
N TYR A 243 -0.51 13.43 6.55
CA TYR A 243 -1.13 12.27 5.91
C TYR A 243 -2.51 12.00 6.49
N ALA A 244 -3.55 12.36 5.74
CA ALA A 244 -4.94 12.09 6.11
C ALA A 244 -5.45 10.72 5.65
N GLY A 245 -4.65 9.95 4.92
CA GLY A 245 -5.08 8.74 4.21
C GLY A 245 -4.93 8.87 2.70
N GLY A 246 -4.56 7.77 2.05
CA GLY A 246 -4.36 7.66 0.61
C GLY A 246 -5.60 7.24 -0.16
N PHE A 247 -5.39 6.75 -1.39
CA PHE A 247 -6.47 6.26 -2.25
C PHE A 247 -7.19 5.06 -1.62
N ILE A 248 -6.48 4.13 -0.98
CA ILE A 248 -7.08 2.95 -0.35
C ILE A 248 -8.06 3.37 0.75
N THR A 249 -7.63 4.25 1.66
CA THR A 249 -8.50 4.76 2.73
C THR A 249 -9.72 5.50 2.17
N GLU A 250 -9.50 6.38 1.19
CA GLU A 250 -10.56 7.14 0.52
C GLU A 250 -11.52 6.27 -0.30
N HIS A 251 -11.03 5.19 -0.92
CA HIS A 251 -11.83 4.35 -1.81
C HIS A 251 -12.66 3.32 -1.04
N TYR A 252 -12.06 2.67 -0.05
CA TYR A 252 -12.69 1.56 0.68
C TYR A 252 -13.42 2.00 1.96
N GLY A 253 -13.06 3.15 2.55
CA GLY A 253 -13.77 3.70 3.69
C GLY A 253 -15.16 4.24 3.30
N ARG A 254 -16.21 3.53 3.70
CA ARG A 254 -17.62 3.92 3.53
C ARG A 254 -18.36 3.69 4.86
N PRO A 255 -18.16 4.52 5.90
CA PRO A 255 -18.72 4.28 7.23
C PRO A 255 -20.25 4.11 7.24
N ALA A 256 -20.97 4.84 6.38
CA ALA A 256 -22.42 4.71 6.18
C ALA A 256 -22.85 3.35 5.60
N ARG A 257 -21.91 2.48 5.23
CA ARG A 257 -22.12 1.09 4.79
C ARG A 257 -21.31 0.12 5.65
N HIS A 258 -20.98 0.51 6.89
CA HIS A 258 -20.23 -0.30 7.86
C HIS A 258 -18.86 -0.79 7.34
N LEU A 259 -18.25 -0.03 6.43
CA LEU A 259 -16.90 -0.25 5.93
C LEU A 259 -16.03 0.91 6.41
N HIS A 260 -15.07 0.65 7.28
CA HIS A 260 -14.20 1.66 7.84
C HIS A 260 -12.78 1.44 7.33
N ALA A 261 -12.06 2.52 7.06
CA ALA A 261 -10.66 2.46 6.70
C ALA A 261 -9.87 3.52 7.47
N LEU A 262 -8.76 3.12 8.07
CA LEU A 262 -7.87 3.97 8.82
C LEU A 262 -6.45 3.78 8.31
N GLN A 263 -5.74 4.87 8.02
CA GLN A 263 -4.32 4.82 7.69
C GLN A 263 -3.48 5.00 8.95
N ILE A 264 -2.48 4.16 9.15
CA ILE A 264 -1.50 4.29 10.23
C ILE A 264 -0.11 4.46 9.60
N GLU A 265 0.49 5.62 9.82
CA GLU A 265 1.86 5.94 9.40
C GLU A 265 2.80 5.80 10.58
N VAL A 266 3.80 4.93 10.47
CA VAL A 266 4.84 4.74 11.49
C VAL A 266 6.08 5.56 11.15
N ASN A 267 6.64 6.31 12.09
CA ASN A 267 7.90 7.01 11.88
C ASN A 267 9.06 6.01 11.74
N ARG A 268 9.75 6.02 10.59
CA ARG A 268 10.88 5.11 10.30
C ARG A 268 12.02 5.20 11.31
N GLY A 269 12.19 6.35 11.97
CA GLY A 269 13.20 6.55 13.00
C GLY A 269 13.03 5.66 14.24
N LEU A 270 11.85 5.09 14.45
CA LEU A 270 11.59 4.16 15.55
C LEU A 270 12.20 2.77 15.31
N TYR A 271 12.22 2.31 14.07
CA TYR A 271 12.42 0.88 13.78
C TYR A 271 13.51 0.58 12.76
N MET A 272 14.06 1.59 12.08
CA MET A 272 15.09 1.36 11.07
C MET A 272 16.03 2.55 10.83
N ASN A 273 17.17 2.29 10.20
CA ASN A 273 18.07 3.31 9.70
C ASN A 273 17.75 3.64 8.23
N GLU A 274 17.24 4.84 7.96
CA GLU A 274 16.79 5.27 6.62
C GLU A 274 17.90 5.32 5.56
N ARG A 275 19.17 5.33 5.97
CA ARG A 275 20.31 5.33 5.03
C ARG A 275 20.74 3.93 4.65
N THR A 276 20.73 2.99 5.59
CA THR A 276 21.20 1.61 5.37
C THR A 276 20.06 0.63 5.10
N PHE A 277 18.81 1.05 5.32
CA PHE A 277 17.62 0.21 5.29
C PHE A 277 17.66 -0.97 6.27
N GLN A 278 18.53 -0.94 7.27
CA GLN A 278 18.61 -1.98 8.29
C GLN A 278 17.64 -1.69 9.43
N LYS A 279 17.04 -2.73 10.00
CA LYS A 279 16.27 -2.64 11.24
C LYS A 279 17.14 -2.06 12.37
N SER A 280 16.53 -1.22 13.20
CA SER A 280 17.15 -0.72 14.43
C SER A 280 16.94 -1.75 15.54
N ALA A 281 17.63 -1.56 16.68
CA ALA A 281 17.38 -2.37 17.88
C ALA A 281 15.95 -2.19 18.47
N GLY A 282 15.23 -1.14 18.07
CA GLY A 282 13.86 -0.88 18.49
C GLY A 282 12.80 -1.60 17.67
N PHE A 283 13.18 -2.30 16.60
CA PHE A 283 12.23 -2.94 15.68
C PHE A 283 11.30 -3.93 16.39
N ASP A 284 11.87 -4.89 17.13
CA ASP A 284 11.07 -5.97 17.74
C ASP A 284 10.15 -5.41 18.83
N ALA A 285 10.65 -4.47 19.65
CA ALA A 285 9.84 -3.80 20.67
C ALA A 285 8.65 -3.04 20.06
N LEU A 286 8.87 -2.35 18.93
CA LEU A 286 7.79 -1.65 18.22
C LEU A 286 6.79 -2.62 17.59
N ALA A 287 7.25 -3.76 17.04
CA ALA A 287 6.36 -4.80 16.52
C ALA A 287 5.48 -5.40 17.63
N ASP A 288 6.05 -5.60 18.81
CA ASP A 288 5.31 -6.06 19.99
C ASP A 288 4.27 -5.02 20.45
N ASP A 289 4.63 -3.73 20.46
CA ASP A 289 3.68 -2.63 20.75
C ASP A 289 2.56 -2.58 19.72
N LEU A 290 2.87 -2.69 18.42
CA LEU A 290 1.88 -2.71 17.35
C LEU A 290 0.97 -3.93 17.39
N THR A 291 1.48 -5.06 17.89
CA THR A 291 0.68 -6.26 18.15
C THR A 291 -0.29 -6.03 19.31
N ARG A 292 0.16 -5.43 20.42
CA ARG A 292 -0.73 -5.01 21.53
C ARG A 292 -1.79 -4.01 21.08
N PHE A 293 -1.36 -2.97 20.35
CA PHE A 293 -2.23 -1.95 19.78
C PHE A 293 -3.30 -2.58 18.89
N SER A 294 -2.92 -3.52 18.03
CA SER A 294 -3.86 -4.23 17.15
C SER A 294 -4.86 -5.05 17.96
N ALA A 295 -4.42 -5.74 19.01
CA ALA A 295 -5.30 -6.51 19.89
C ALA A 295 -6.33 -5.62 20.59
N ASP A 296 -5.89 -4.50 21.17
CA ASP A 296 -6.76 -3.58 21.90
C ASP A 296 -7.73 -2.85 20.95
N LEU A 297 -7.27 -2.46 19.76
CA LEU A 297 -8.12 -1.83 18.74
C LEU A 297 -9.20 -2.81 18.22
N MET A 298 -8.84 -4.08 18.02
CA MET A 298 -9.78 -5.12 17.60
C MET A 298 -10.82 -5.47 18.68
N ALA A 299 -10.52 -5.17 19.95
CA ALA A 299 -11.43 -5.38 21.07
C ALA A 299 -12.46 -4.25 21.25
N MET A 300 -12.44 -3.23 20.39
CA MET A 300 -13.44 -2.17 20.39
C MET A 300 -14.86 -2.74 20.30
N PRO A 301 -15.81 -2.26 21.12
CA PRO A 301 -17.19 -2.71 21.05
C PRO A 301 -17.87 -2.45 19.69
N ASP A 302 -18.62 -3.43 19.20
CA ASP A 302 -19.28 -3.42 17.88
C ASP A 302 -20.21 -2.21 17.67
N HIS A 303 -20.82 -1.67 18.73
CA HIS A 303 -21.74 -0.52 18.65
C HIS A 303 -21.09 0.77 18.12
N HIS A 304 -19.76 0.82 17.99
CA HIS A 304 -19.06 1.91 17.31
C HIS A 304 -19.06 1.80 15.79
N PHE A 305 -19.51 0.67 15.23
CA PHE A 305 -19.43 0.35 13.80
C PHE A 305 -20.78 0.00 13.17
N VAL A 306 -21.73 -0.47 13.98
CA VAL A 306 -23.10 -0.80 13.55
C VAL A 306 -24.11 0.11 14.23
N ASP A 307 -25.19 0.41 13.51
CA ASP A 307 -26.32 1.13 14.10
C ASP A 307 -26.97 0.23 15.18
N LEU A 308 -27.20 0.78 16.37
CA LEU A 308 -28.02 0.10 17.36
C LEU A 308 -29.44 -0.05 16.80
N PRO A 309 -30.07 -1.23 16.87
CA PRO A 309 -31.48 -1.34 16.57
C PRO A 309 -32.21 -0.33 17.44
N LEU A 310 -32.98 0.58 16.83
CA LEU A 310 -33.92 1.41 17.56
C LEU A 310 -34.74 0.44 18.42
N ALA A 311 -34.60 0.54 19.74
CA ALA A 311 -35.48 -0.17 20.64
C ALA A 311 -36.91 0.19 20.23
N ALA A 312 -37.67 -0.80 19.75
CA ALA A 312 -39.07 -0.63 19.52
C ALA A 312 -39.72 -0.41 20.89
N GLU A 313 -40.06 0.84 21.20
CA GLU A 313 -41.08 1.18 22.20
C GLU A 313 -42.48 0.90 21.65
#